data_AF-A0A376BMI9-F1
#
_entry.id   AF-A0A376BMI9-F1
#
_cell.length_a   1.000
_cell.length_b   1.000
_cell.length_c   1.000
_cell.angle_alpha   90.00
_cell.angle_beta   90.00
_cell.angle_gamma   90.00
#
_symmetry.space_group_name_H-M   'P 1'
#
loop_
_entity.id
_entity.type
_entity.pdbx_description
1 polymer ?
#
loop_
_entity_poly.entity_id
_entity_poly.type
_entity_poly.pdbx_seq_one_letter_code
_entity_poly.pdbx_strand_id
1 'polypeptide(L)'
;MVGFCGGGGTPLFSACEIEWLSPQSEYRPTEYVQGWLSWWFDDEKRFIQAKTLQFKRIEFIHKIWHKDKEFKSYEFHQQIDELLSHYQKAILKQNNNTQLLTLEGRMTKEFYKIAAKNTNNAGFHRDFDSSDKANAFLNHGNYLAYGLGATTAWVLGIPHGFALMHGKTRRGALVFDIADLVKDAIVLPLAFICAKDNATEQEFRQEVLNYFTDYQVLDFMFEVVKELALKKDFSGSLSVHDKKSTIKKEVRINSVVSY
;
A
#
# COMPACT_ATOMS: atom_id res chain seq x y z
N MET A 1 -15.32 12.96 -0.30
CA MET A 1 -15.47 12.03 -1.43
C MET A 1 -16.52 10.99 -1.06
N VAL A 2 -17.41 10.63 -1.99
CA VAL A 2 -18.38 9.55 -1.79
C VAL A 2 -18.05 8.42 -2.77
N GLY A 3 -17.93 7.18 -2.28
CA GLY A 3 -17.67 6.00 -3.11
C GLY A 3 -18.82 5.00 -3.01
N PHE A 4 -19.28 4.47 -4.14
CA PHE A 4 -20.23 3.36 -4.20
C PHE A 4 -19.50 2.07 -4.54
N CYS A 5 -19.64 1.04 -3.70
CA CYS A 5 -19.08 -0.30 -3.92
C CYS A 5 -20.19 -1.36 -3.81
N GLY A 6 -20.02 -2.49 -4.51
CA GLY A 6 -20.92 -3.64 -4.35
C GLY A 6 -20.77 -4.30 -2.98
N GLY A 7 -21.88 -4.74 -2.37
CA GLY A 7 -21.86 -5.52 -1.13
C GLY A 7 -21.90 -7.02 -1.39
N GLY A 8 -21.19 -7.80 -0.59
CA GLY A 8 -21.53 -9.20 -0.26
C GLY A 8 -21.73 -10.22 -1.39
N GLY A 9 -21.14 -10.05 -2.58
CA GLY A 9 -21.15 -11.08 -3.62
C GLY A 9 -22.42 -11.15 -4.49
N THR A 10 -22.62 -10.15 -5.35
CA THR A 10 -23.44 -10.12 -6.62
C THR A 10 -24.96 -9.79 -6.51
N PRO A 11 -25.67 -9.30 -7.57
CA PRO A 11 -25.28 -9.09 -8.98
C PRO A 11 -25.41 -7.66 -9.56
N LEU A 12 -24.83 -7.55 -10.76
CA LEU A 12 -24.77 -6.48 -11.76
C LEU A 12 -25.98 -5.52 -11.87
N PHE A 13 -25.81 -4.27 -11.43
CA PHE A 13 -26.52 -3.09 -11.97
C PHE A 13 -25.58 -1.99 -12.46
N SER A 14 -24.26 -2.14 -12.26
CA SER A 14 -23.24 -1.18 -12.72
C SER A 14 -21.96 -1.92 -13.09
N ALA A 15 -21.40 -1.62 -14.27
CA ALA A 15 -20.19 -2.26 -14.80
C ALA A 15 -18.89 -1.63 -14.25
N CYS A 16 -18.86 -1.28 -12.96
CA CYS A 16 -17.71 -0.67 -12.30
C CYS A 16 -17.60 -1.20 -10.86
N GLU A 17 -16.40 -1.64 -10.45
CA GLU A 17 -16.14 -2.20 -9.11
C GLU A 17 -16.36 -1.14 -8.01
N ILE A 18 -15.87 0.08 -8.22
CA ILE A 18 -16.10 1.25 -7.35
C ILE A 18 -16.28 2.49 -8.23
N GLU A 19 -17.30 3.30 -7.94
CA GLU A 19 -17.49 4.61 -8.56
C GLU A 19 -17.29 5.73 -7.53
N TRP A 20 -16.45 6.71 -7.87
CA TRP A 20 -16.06 7.80 -6.97
C TRP A 20 -16.72 9.12 -7.38
N LEU A 21 -17.60 9.63 -6.54
CA LEU A 21 -18.13 10.99 -6.66
C LEU A 21 -17.22 11.96 -5.89
N SER A 22 -16.44 12.69 -6.67
CA SER A 22 -15.47 13.68 -6.20
C SER A 22 -16.13 15.06 -6.13
N PRO A 23 -16.05 15.80 -5.00
CA PRO A 23 -16.52 17.18 -4.95
C PRO A 23 -15.84 18.03 -6.04
N GLN A 24 -16.63 18.81 -6.77
CA GLN A 24 -16.17 19.63 -7.91
C GLN A 24 -16.07 21.13 -7.59
N SER A 25 -16.74 21.59 -6.52
CA SER A 25 -16.79 23.00 -6.13
C SER A 25 -15.62 23.44 -5.24
N GLU A 26 -14.77 22.50 -4.81
CA GLU A 26 -13.61 22.74 -3.94
C GLU A 26 -12.32 22.78 -4.77
N TYR A 27 -11.84 23.98 -5.09
CA TYR A 27 -10.61 24.16 -5.87
C TYR A 27 -9.41 23.46 -5.21
N ARG A 28 -8.62 22.74 -6.01
CA ARG A 28 -7.46 21.95 -5.57
C ARG A 28 -6.15 22.60 -6.01
N PRO A 29 -5.05 22.40 -5.27
CA PRO A 29 -3.73 22.86 -5.70
C PRO A 29 -3.36 22.24 -7.05
N THR A 30 -2.91 23.07 -7.99
CA THR A 30 -2.63 22.64 -9.37
C THR A 30 -1.21 22.10 -9.55
N GLU A 31 -0.30 22.42 -8.63
CA GLU A 31 1.12 22.05 -8.70
C GLU A 31 1.35 20.53 -8.76
N TYR A 32 0.54 19.73 -8.06
CA TYR A 32 0.70 18.27 -8.03
C TYR A 32 0.21 17.61 -9.32
N VAL A 33 -0.93 18.05 -9.87
CA VAL A 33 -1.40 17.51 -11.15
C VAL A 33 -0.50 17.95 -12.31
N GLN A 34 -0.01 19.18 -12.30
CA GLN A 34 0.99 19.64 -13.28
C GLN A 34 2.29 18.84 -13.15
N GLY A 35 2.77 18.63 -11.93
CA GLY A 35 3.94 17.80 -11.66
C GLY A 35 3.77 16.37 -12.14
N TRP A 36 2.65 15.71 -11.78
CA TRP A 36 2.34 14.35 -12.20
C TRP A 36 2.32 14.21 -13.73
N LEU A 37 1.59 15.09 -14.41
CA LEU A 37 1.45 15.05 -15.87
C LEU A 37 2.73 15.42 -16.62
N SER A 38 3.67 16.13 -15.99
CA SER A 38 4.96 16.49 -16.61
C SER A 38 5.84 15.28 -16.95
N TRP A 39 5.67 14.16 -16.23
CA TRP A 39 6.45 12.93 -16.45
C TRP A 39 5.58 11.70 -16.73
N TRP A 40 4.27 11.72 -16.45
CA TRP A 40 3.45 10.51 -16.55
C TRP A 40 3.36 9.90 -17.95
N PHE A 41 3.41 10.73 -19.01
CA PHE A 41 3.33 10.25 -20.39
C PHE A 41 4.61 9.55 -20.87
N ASP A 42 5.71 9.67 -20.12
CA ASP A 42 6.97 9.00 -20.39
C ASP A 42 7.00 7.64 -19.66
N ASP A 43 7.03 6.55 -20.42
CA ASP A 43 6.94 5.20 -19.89
C ASP A 43 8.11 4.83 -18.97
N GLU A 44 9.32 5.35 -19.24
CA GLU A 44 10.49 5.09 -18.39
C GLU A 44 10.34 5.82 -17.05
N LYS A 45 9.96 7.10 -17.07
CA LYS A 45 9.74 7.87 -15.84
C LYS A 45 8.60 7.28 -15.02
N ARG A 46 7.51 6.89 -15.66
CA ARG A 46 6.39 6.20 -15.00
C ARG A 46 6.84 4.91 -14.34
N PHE A 47 7.68 4.12 -15.02
CA PHE A 47 8.23 2.89 -14.45
C PHE A 47 9.18 3.14 -13.27
N ILE A 48 9.99 4.20 -13.32
CA ILE A 48 10.83 4.62 -12.18
C ILE A 48 9.95 4.98 -10.97
N GLN A 49 8.85 5.69 -11.18
CA GLN A 49 7.91 6.04 -10.11
C GLN A 49 7.17 4.81 -9.57
N ALA A 50 6.80 3.87 -10.44
CA ALA A 50 6.23 2.58 -10.04
C ALA A 50 7.17 1.80 -9.10
N LYS A 51 8.47 1.73 -9.41
CA LYS A 51 9.47 1.14 -8.49
C LYS A 51 9.54 1.92 -7.18
N THR A 52 9.57 3.25 -7.24
CA THR A 52 9.64 4.12 -6.07
C THR A 52 8.46 3.89 -5.13
N LEU A 53 7.25 3.75 -5.67
CA LEU A 53 6.05 3.40 -4.91
C LEU A 53 6.20 2.06 -4.17
N GLN A 54 6.75 1.03 -4.82
CA GLN A 54 7.01 -0.27 -4.18
C GLN A 54 8.09 -0.17 -3.09
N PHE A 55 9.11 0.69 -3.26
CA PHE A 55 10.06 0.98 -2.19
C PHE A 55 9.39 1.61 -0.98
N LYS A 56 8.51 2.61 -1.19
CA LYS A 56 7.75 3.24 -0.11
C LYS A 56 6.82 2.27 0.61
N ARG A 57 6.16 1.35 -0.12
CA ARG A 57 5.40 0.24 0.46
C ARG A 57 6.27 -0.62 1.38
N ILE A 58 7.44 -1.07 0.91
CA ILE A 58 8.37 -1.88 1.71
C ILE A 58 8.85 -1.11 2.96
N GLU A 59 9.22 0.16 2.80
CA GLU A 59 9.65 1.03 3.91
C GLU A 59 8.54 1.16 4.97
N PHE A 60 7.28 1.30 4.54
CA PHE A 60 6.14 1.39 5.44
C PHE A 60 5.84 0.06 6.14
N ILE A 61 5.84 -1.07 5.42
CA ILE A 61 5.67 -2.41 6.03
C ILE A 61 6.74 -2.63 7.11
N HIS A 62 8.01 -2.40 6.78
CA HIS A 62 9.11 -2.52 7.73
C HIS A 62 8.87 -1.66 8.98
N LYS A 63 8.54 -0.37 8.78
CA LYS A 63 8.27 0.57 9.88
C LYS A 63 7.14 0.07 10.78
N ILE A 64 6.01 -0.32 10.22
CA ILE A 64 4.81 -0.67 11.01
C ILE A 64 5.02 -2.00 11.73
N TRP A 65 5.49 -3.04 11.05
CA TRP A 65 5.65 -4.36 11.66
C TRP A 65 6.70 -4.36 12.77
N HIS A 66 7.71 -3.48 12.69
CA HIS A 66 8.69 -3.25 13.77
C HIS A 66 8.27 -2.25 14.84
N LYS A 67 7.24 -1.43 14.61
CA LYS A 67 6.80 -0.42 15.60
C LYS A 67 5.65 -0.94 16.44
N ASP A 68 4.68 -1.59 15.80
CA ASP A 68 3.42 -1.99 16.42
C ASP A 68 3.60 -3.09 17.47
N LYS A 69 2.94 -2.95 18.63
CA LYS A 69 3.07 -3.88 19.75
C LYS A 69 2.29 -5.18 19.52
N GLU A 70 1.11 -5.07 18.94
CA GLU A 70 0.25 -6.22 18.67
C GLU A 70 0.87 -7.08 17.56
N PHE A 71 1.29 -6.47 16.44
CA PHE A 71 1.97 -7.18 15.37
C PHE A 71 3.26 -7.86 15.84
N LYS A 72 3.95 -7.28 16.84
CA LYS A 72 5.09 -7.93 17.51
C LYS A 72 4.69 -9.16 18.31
N SER A 73 3.58 -9.11 19.05
CA SER A 73 3.07 -10.26 19.80
C SER A 73 2.69 -11.43 18.88
N TYR A 74 2.29 -11.11 17.64
CA TYR A 74 2.06 -12.05 16.55
C TYR A 74 3.31 -12.30 15.68
N GLU A 75 4.50 -11.93 16.14
CA GLU A 75 5.77 -12.26 15.49
C GLU A 75 5.93 -11.76 14.04
N PHE A 76 5.16 -10.78 13.57
CA PHE A 76 5.25 -10.25 12.19
C PHE A 76 6.63 -9.64 11.89
N HIS A 77 7.27 -9.04 12.89
CA HIS A 77 8.63 -8.49 12.78
C HIS A 77 9.71 -9.56 12.60
N GLN A 78 9.43 -10.83 12.92
CA GLN A 78 10.43 -11.89 12.79
C GLN A 78 10.59 -12.25 11.31
N GLN A 79 11.83 -12.36 10.84
CA GLN A 79 12.20 -12.83 9.49
C GLN A 79 11.76 -11.90 8.34
N ILE A 80 11.20 -10.73 8.64
CA ILE A 80 10.74 -9.78 7.62
C ILE A 80 11.90 -9.01 6.98
N ASP A 81 12.99 -8.75 7.71
CA ASP A 81 14.10 -7.91 7.22
C ASP A 81 14.81 -8.50 6.01
N GLU A 82 15.12 -9.80 6.05
CA GLU A 82 15.74 -10.51 4.94
C GLU A 82 14.80 -10.58 3.74
N LEU A 83 13.51 -10.83 3.99
CA LEU A 83 12.47 -10.89 2.96
C LEU A 83 12.30 -9.55 2.25
N LEU A 84 12.17 -8.45 3.00
CA LEU A 84 12.05 -7.11 2.44
C LEU A 84 13.33 -6.68 1.72
N SER A 85 14.52 -7.01 2.25
CA SER A 85 15.79 -6.76 1.57
C SER A 85 15.89 -7.51 0.24
N HIS A 86 15.40 -8.76 0.21
CA HIS A 86 15.31 -9.54 -1.02
C HIS A 86 14.43 -8.83 -2.05
N TYR A 87 13.22 -8.42 -1.67
CA TYR A 87 12.29 -7.75 -2.60
C TYR A 87 12.76 -6.37 -3.05
N GLN A 88 13.40 -5.58 -2.18
CA GLN A 88 14.05 -4.34 -2.56
C GLN A 88 15.07 -4.54 -3.69
N LYS A 89 15.95 -5.55 -3.57
CA LYS A 89 16.92 -5.90 -4.62
C LYS A 89 16.23 -6.43 -5.87
N ALA A 90 15.16 -7.21 -5.71
CA ALA A 90 14.41 -7.76 -6.83
C ALA A 90 13.68 -6.66 -7.63
N ILE A 91 13.11 -5.65 -6.99
CA ILE A 91 12.44 -4.51 -7.64
C ILE A 91 13.39 -3.80 -8.61
N LEU A 92 14.66 -3.59 -8.20
CA LEU A 92 15.66 -2.94 -9.04
C LEU A 92 15.89 -3.69 -10.35
N LYS A 93 15.86 -5.02 -10.32
CA LYS A 93 16.12 -5.91 -11.47
C LYS A 93 14.97 -6.02 -12.46
N GLN A 94 13.78 -5.48 -12.15
CA GLN A 94 12.65 -5.55 -13.06
C GLN A 94 12.82 -4.58 -14.23
N ASN A 95 12.39 -4.99 -15.42
CA ASN A 95 12.56 -4.19 -16.65
C ASN A 95 11.26 -3.59 -17.19
N ASN A 96 10.09 -3.98 -16.66
CA ASN A 96 8.80 -3.41 -17.03
C ASN A 96 7.74 -3.62 -15.94
N ASN A 97 6.58 -2.96 -16.12
CA ASN A 97 5.45 -3.03 -15.19
C ASN A 97 4.88 -4.44 -15.01
N THR A 98 4.83 -5.26 -16.06
CA THR A 98 4.30 -6.64 -15.97
C THR A 98 5.13 -7.50 -15.02
N GLN A 99 6.46 -7.38 -15.13
CA GLN A 99 7.38 -8.07 -14.23
C GLN A 99 7.30 -7.52 -12.80
N LEU A 100 7.14 -6.21 -12.64
CA LEU A 100 6.96 -5.58 -11.34
C LEU A 100 5.66 -6.03 -10.65
N LEU A 101 4.54 -6.09 -11.37
CA LEU A 101 3.27 -6.64 -10.86
C LEU A 101 3.39 -8.12 -10.49
N THR A 102 4.11 -8.91 -11.28
CA THR A 102 4.36 -10.32 -10.95
C THR A 102 5.19 -10.46 -9.67
N LEU A 103 6.19 -9.60 -9.48
CA LEU A 103 7.01 -9.58 -8.27
C LEU A 103 6.19 -9.15 -7.05
N GLU A 104 5.36 -8.14 -7.22
CA GLU A 104 4.44 -7.61 -6.20
C GLU A 104 3.47 -8.69 -5.71
N GLY A 105 2.78 -9.40 -6.60
CA GLY A 105 1.90 -10.50 -6.22
C GLY A 105 2.63 -11.64 -5.49
N ARG A 106 3.89 -11.94 -5.85
CA ARG A 106 4.72 -12.93 -5.12
C ARG A 106 5.05 -12.45 -3.71
N MET A 107 5.42 -11.17 -3.56
CA MET A 107 5.72 -10.56 -2.27
C MET A 107 4.52 -10.63 -1.33
N THR A 108 3.35 -10.19 -1.79
CA THR A 108 2.10 -10.26 -1.02
C THR A 108 1.75 -11.69 -0.62
N LYS A 109 2.02 -12.67 -1.49
CA LYS A 109 1.80 -14.09 -1.17
C LYS A 109 2.69 -14.59 -0.03
N GLU A 110 3.94 -14.12 0.06
CA GLU A 110 4.80 -14.44 1.21
C GLU A 110 4.27 -13.79 2.50
N PHE A 111 3.75 -12.58 2.44
CA PHE A 111 3.12 -11.94 3.60
C PHE A 111 1.86 -12.68 4.07
N TYR A 112 1.02 -13.16 3.15
CA TYR A 112 -0.11 -14.03 3.51
C TYR A 112 0.34 -15.30 4.22
N LYS A 113 1.44 -15.94 3.78
CA LYS A 113 1.98 -17.13 4.46
C LYS A 113 2.46 -16.81 5.88
N ILE A 114 3.13 -15.67 6.07
CA ILE A 114 3.58 -15.21 7.39
C ILE A 114 2.36 -14.99 8.29
N ALA A 115 1.37 -14.22 7.84
CA ALA A 115 0.17 -13.93 8.61
C ALA A 115 -0.60 -15.20 8.96
N ALA A 116 -0.82 -16.08 7.98
CA ALA A 116 -1.48 -17.38 8.15
C ALA A 116 -0.77 -18.26 9.18
N LYS A 117 0.56 -18.35 9.12
CA LYS A 117 1.35 -19.11 10.09
C LYS A 117 1.21 -18.51 11.50
N ASN A 118 1.38 -17.20 11.62
CA ASN A 118 1.44 -16.51 12.91
C ASN A 118 0.06 -16.46 13.61
N THR A 119 -1.03 -16.62 12.87
CA THR A 119 -2.40 -16.63 13.41
C THR A 119 -3.07 -18.01 13.40
N ASN A 120 -2.31 -19.09 13.16
CA ASN A 120 -2.80 -20.48 13.09
C ASN A 120 -3.88 -20.71 12.01
N ASN A 121 -3.84 -19.96 10.91
CA ASN A 121 -4.72 -20.13 9.75
C ASN A 121 -3.99 -20.90 8.62
N ALA A 122 -3.51 -22.11 8.94
CA ALA A 122 -2.75 -22.93 8.01
C ALA A 122 -3.59 -23.31 6.76
N GLY A 123 -2.96 -23.25 5.57
CA GLY A 123 -3.63 -23.57 4.31
C GLY A 123 -4.39 -22.40 3.68
N PHE A 124 -4.28 -21.19 4.24
CA PHE A 124 -4.87 -19.98 3.65
C PHE A 124 -4.51 -19.83 2.15
N HIS A 125 -5.55 -19.60 1.34
CA HIS A 125 -5.43 -19.18 -0.05
C HIS A 125 -6.27 -17.92 -0.25
N ARG A 126 -5.71 -16.94 -0.96
CA ARG A 126 -6.44 -15.70 -1.25
C ARG A 126 -7.51 -15.97 -2.29
N ASP A 127 -8.76 -15.79 -1.91
CA ASP A 127 -9.94 -15.97 -2.76
C ASP A 127 -10.95 -14.85 -2.45
N PHE A 128 -11.41 -14.17 -3.50
CA PHE A 128 -12.34 -13.05 -3.35
C PHE A 128 -13.78 -13.50 -3.08
N ASP A 129 -14.13 -14.72 -3.53
CA ASP A 129 -15.48 -15.29 -3.40
C ASP A 129 -15.61 -16.19 -2.15
N SER A 130 -14.50 -16.45 -1.47
CA SER A 130 -14.49 -17.23 -0.23
C SER A 130 -15.19 -16.47 0.91
N SER A 131 -15.96 -17.22 1.70
CA SER A 131 -16.66 -16.73 2.88
C SER A 131 -15.86 -16.92 4.18
N ASP A 132 -14.60 -17.40 4.12
CA ASP A 132 -13.76 -17.43 5.31
C ASP A 132 -13.43 -16.02 5.81
N LYS A 133 -13.32 -15.88 7.14
CA LYS A 133 -13.19 -14.56 7.79
C LYS A 133 -11.96 -13.78 7.32
N ALA A 134 -10.83 -14.45 7.07
CA ALA A 134 -9.62 -13.77 6.63
C ALA A 134 -9.80 -13.18 5.22
N ASN A 135 -10.36 -13.94 4.27
CA ASN A 135 -10.67 -13.42 2.94
C ASN A 135 -11.74 -12.32 2.98
N ALA A 136 -12.78 -12.46 3.80
CA ALA A 136 -13.81 -11.44 3.98
C ALA A 136 -13.23 -10.13 4.54
N PHE A 137 -12.38 -10.20 5.57
CA PHE A 137 -11.73 -9.02 6.15
C PHE A 137 -10.71 -8.39 5.21
N LEU A 138 -9.94 -9.19 4.45
CA LEU A 138 -9.06 -8.66 3.41
C LEU A 138 -9.87 -7.90 2.35
N ASN A 139 -11.01 -8.43 1.91
CA ASN A 139 -11.90 -7.74 0.99
C ASN A 139 -12.36 -6.40 1.60
N HIS A 140 -12.93 -6.43 2.80
CA HIS A 140 -13.48 -5.25 3.47
C HIS A 140 -12.41 -4.17 3.73
N GLY A 141 -11.28 -4.55 4.31
CA GLY A 141 -10.21 -3.61 4.66
C GLY A 141 -9.55 -2.98 3.44
N ASN A 142 -9.51 -3.70 2.31
CA ASN A 142 -9.04 -3.13 1.05
C ASN A 142 -9.93 -1.97 0.58
N TYR A 143 -11.25 -2.05 0.74
CA TYR A 143 -12.15 -0.92 0.42
C TYR A 143 -11.89 0.31 1.30
N LEU A 144 -11.55 0.11 2.58
CA LEU A 144 -11.15 1.21 3.46
C LEU A 144 -9.86 1.88 2.96
N ALA A 145 -8.86 1.09 2.56
CA ALA A 145 -7.62 1.60 1.99
C ALA A 145 -7.85 2.31 0.64
N TYR A 146 -8.75 1.80 -0.21
CA TYR A 146 -9.15 2.46 -1.46
C TYR A 146 -9.81 3.82 -1.19
N GLY A 147 -10.63 3.95 -0.15
CA GLY A 147 -11.19 5.23 0.26
C GLY A 147 -10.13 6.28 0.61
N LEU A 148 -9.07 5.87 1.32
CA LEU A 148 -7.92 6.75 1.61
C LEU A 148 -7.11 7.09 0.36
N GLY A 149 -6.85 6.11 -0.51
CA GLY A 149 -6.12 6.33 -1.77
C GLY A 149 -6.85 7.29 -2.70
N ALA A 150 -8.17 7.13 -2.82
CA ALA A 150 -9.02 8.03 -3.61
C ALA A 150 -9.07 9.43 -2.99
N THR A 151 -9.21 9.53 -1.66
CA THR A 151 -9.14 10.82 -0.94
C THR A 151 -7.80 11.53 -1.20
N THR A 152 -6.69 10.80 -1.15
CA THR A 152 -5.35 11.34 -1.42
C THR A 152 -5.25 11.92 -2.83
N ALA A 153 -5.60 11.14 -3.85
CA ALA A 153 -5.53 11.57 -5.24
C ALA A 153 -6.41 12.80 -5.50
N TRP A 154 -7.64 12.81 -4.95
CA TRP A 154 -8.58 13.92 -5.13
C TRP A 154 -8.12 15.20 -4.42
N VAL A 155 -7.65 15.13 -3.18
CA VAL A 155 -7.19 16.33 -2.45
C VAL A 155 -5.98 16.96 -3.15
N LEU A 156 -5.11 16.15 -3.77
CA LEU A 156 -3.99 16.61 -4.59
C LEU A 156 -4.37 16.96 -6.04
N GLY A 157 -5.63 16.79 -6.44
CA GLY A 157 -6.12 17.12 -7.77
C GLY A 157 -5.63 16.20 -8.89
N ILE A 158 -5.09 15.02 -8.57
CA ILE A 158 -4.58 14.06 -9.56
C ILE A 158 -5.71 13.12 -9.98
N PRO A 159 -6.09 13.07 -11.27
CA PRO A 159 -7.18 12.21 -11.71
C PRO A 159 -6.83 10.73 -11.54
N HIS A 160 -7.80 9.93 -11.07
CA HIS A 160 -7.57 8.53 -10.69
C HIS A 160 -7.12 7.61 -11.85
N GLY A 161 -7.23 8.06 -13.10
CA GLY A 161 -6.78 7.34 -14.29
C GLY A 161 -5.27 7.39 -14.54
N PHE A 162 -4.53 8.28 -13.87
CA PHE A 162 -3.09 8.45 -14.07
C PHE A 162 -2.25 7.51 -13.22
N ALA A 163 -2.50 6.20 -13.34
CA ALA A 163 -1.83 5.13 -12.60
C ALA A 163 -0.37 4.89 -13.02
N LEU A 164 0.41 4.34 -12.10
CA LEU A 164 1.81 3.96 -12.27
C LEU A 164 1.94 2.48 -12.68
N MET A 165 1.30 1.58 -11.93
CA MET A 165 1.44 0.13 -12.07
C MET A 165 0.16 -0.54 -12.53
N HIS A 166 -0.90 -0.43 -11.75
CA HIS A 166 -2.16 -1.12 -12.02
C HIS A 166 -2.74 -0.59 -13.34
N GLY A 167 -3.11 -1.52 -14.22
CA GLY A 167 -3.10 -1.32 -15.67
C GLY A 167 -3.89 -0.13 -16.21
N LYS A 168 -3.58 0.24 -17.47
CA LYS A 168 -4.21 1.34 -18.22
C LYS A 168 -5.73 1.17 -18.44
N THR A 169 -6.28 -0.02 -18.18
CA THR A 169 -7.68 -0.39 -18.45
C THR A 169 -8.55 -0.50 -17.20
N ARG A 170 -7.99 -0.49 -15.99
CA ARG A 170 -8.79 -0.47 -14.75
C ARG A 170 -9.15 0.98 -14.41
N ARG A 171 -10.43 1.33 -14.47
CA ARG A 171 -10.90 2.66 -14.09
C ARG A 171 -10.50 2.94 -12.64
N GLY A 172 -9.84 4.08 -12.41
CA GLY A 172 -9.36 4.47 -11.08
C GLY A 172 -8.10 3.73 -10.61
N ALA A 173 -7.30 3.15 -11.52
CA ALA A 173 -6.09 2.41 -11.20
C ALA A 173 -5.11 3.10 -10.21
N LEU A 174 -5.02 4.44 -10.22
CA LEU A 174 -4.15 5.18 -9.29
C LEU A 174 -4.60 5.02 -7.83
N VAL A 175 -5.89 4.83 -7.57
CA VAL A 175 -6.42 4.57 -6.22
C VAL A 175 -5.82 3.29 -5.65
N PHE A 176 -5.70 2.25 -6.49
CA PHE A 176 -5.13 0.97 -6.09
C PHE A 176 -3.63 1.09 -5.85
N ASP A 177 -2.91 1.79 -6.74
CA ASP A 177 -1.48 2.08 -6.56
C ASP A 177 -1.22 2.78 -5.21
N ILE A 178 -2.00 3.82 -4.87
CA ILE A 178 -1.83 4.54 -3.60
C ILE A 178 -2.22 3.64 -2.42
N ALA A 179 -3.30 2.87 -2.51
CA ALA A 179 -3.73 1.98 -1.43
C ALA A 179 -2.71 0.88 -1.12
N ASP A 180 -1.98 0.39 -2.12
CA ASP A 180 -0.95 -0.64 -1.95
C ASP A 180 0.23 -0.17 -1.08
N LEU A 181 0.40 1.14 -0.88
CA LEU A 181 1.38 1.66 0.08
C LEU A 181 1.15 1.12 1.50
N VAL A 182 -0.08 0.77 1.86
CA VAL A 182 -0.48 0.53 3.26
C VAL A 182 -1.24 -0.77 3.48
N LYS A 183 -1.87 -1.34 2.43
CA LYS A 183 -2.70 -2.55 2.54
C LYS A 183 -1.97 -3.70 3.22
N ASP A 184 -0.77 -4.03 2.75
CA ASP A 184 0.02 -5.11 3.33
C ASP A 184 0.58 -4.78 4.72
N ALA A 185 0.79 -3.49 5.01
CA ALA A 185 1.36 -3.07 6.28
C ALA A 185 0.34 -3.16 7.43
N ILE A 186 -0.94 -2.88 7.15
CA ILE A 186 -1.98 -2.74 8.19
C ILE A 186 -3.15 -3.69 7.95
N VAL A 187 -3.80 -3.61 6.79
CA VAL A 187 -5.02 -4.39 6.50
C VAL A 187 -4.73 -5.88 6.54
N LEU A 188 -3.60 -6.32 5.96
CA LEU A 188 -3.25 -7.73 5.90
C LEU A 188 -3.04 -8.33 7.30
N PRO A 189 -2.15 -7.82 8.18
CA PRO A 189 -2.01 -8.36 9.53
C PRO A 189 -3.33 -8.38 10.31
N LEU A 190 -4.07 -7.26 10.32
CA LEU A 190 -5.32 -7.14 11.06
C LEU A 190 -6.39 -8.12 10.58
N ALA A 191 -6.50 -8.37 9.27
CA ALA A 191 -7.46 -9.32 8.74
C ALA A 191 -7.24 -10.73 9.31
N PHE A 192 -5.99 -11.14 9.51
CA PHE A 192 -5.67 -12.46 10.08
C PHE A 192 -5.83 -12.49 11.60
N ILE A 193 -5.44 -11.41 12.29
CA ILE A 193 -5.58 -11.29 13.75
C ILE A 193 -7.06 -11.29 14.13
N CYS A 194 -7.86 -10.41 13.53
CA CYS A 194 -9.30 -10.33 13.78
C CYS A 194 -10.04 -11.62 13.37
N ALA A 195 -9.59 -12.30 12.30
CA ALA A 195 -10.16 -13.60 11.92
C ALA A 195 -9.89 -14.67 12.99
N LYS A 196 -8.66 -14.73 13.53
CA LYS A 196 -8.29 -15.63 14.63
C LYS A 196 -9.09 -15.34 15.89
N ASP A 197 -9.27 -14.06 16.22
CA ASP A 197 -10.02 -13.62 17.40
C ASP A 197 -11.54 -13.66 17.18
N ASN A 198 -11.97 -14.19 16.04
CA ASN A 198 -13.36 -14.37 15.66
C ASN A 198 -14.19 -13.06 15.71
N ALA A 199 -13.55 -11.92 15.45
CA ALA A 199 -14.18 -10.61 15.44
C ALA A 199 -15.36 -10.54 14.44
N THR A 200 -16.22 -9.55 14.65
CA THR A 200 -17.23 -9.11 13.69
C THR A 200 -16.62 -8.18 12.63
N GLU A 201 -17.31 -8.00 11.50
CA GLU A 201 -16.89 -7.06 10.45
C GLU A 201 -16.83 -5.61 10.95
N GLN A 202 -17.73 -5.23 11.87
CA GLN A 202 -17.74 -3.91 12.47
C GLN A 202 -16.54 -3.67 13.39
N GLU A 203 -16.16 -4.66 14.20
CA GLU A 203 -14.96 -4.59 15.04
C GLU A 203 -13.70 -4.51 14.19
N PHE A 204 -13.57 -5.38 13.18
CA PHE A 204 -12.46 -5.33 12.23
C PHE A 204 -12.36 -3.96 11.54
N ARG A 205 -13.48 -3.41 11.06
CA ARG A 205 -13.51 -2.07 10.46
C ARG A 205 -13.03 -1.00 11.43
N GLN A 206 -13.52 -1.02 12.66
CA GLN A 206 -13.11 -0.04 13.66
C GLN A 206 -11.62 -0.15 13.97
N GLU A 207 -11.09 -1.36 14.04
CA GLU A 207 -9.67 -1.60 14.29
C GLU A 207 -8.79 -1.06 13.16
N VAL A 208 -9.15 -1.33 11.91
CA VAL A 208 -8.44 -0.76 10.75
C VAL A 208 -8.47 0.77 10.77
N LEU A 209 -9.60 1.40 11.13
CA LEU A 209 -9.71 2.85 11.23
C LEU A 209 -8.85 3.44 12.38
N ASN A 210 -8.76 2.73 13.50
CA ASN A 210 -7.88 3.11 14.62
C ASN A 210 -6.42 3.09 14.16
N TYR A 211 -5.98 1.99 13.54
CA TYR A 211 -4.61 1.87 13.00
C TYR A 211 -4.33 2.93 11.91
N PHE A 212 -5.30 3.24 11.05
CA PHE A 212 -5.13 4.30 10.06
C PHE A 212 -4.88 5.67 10.68
N THR A 213 -5.51 5.93 11.82
CA THR A 213 -5.34 7.17 12.60
C THR A 213 -4.00 7.17 13.34
N ASP A 214 -3.73 6.12 14.12
CA ASP A 214 -2.54 6.01 14.98
C ASP A 214 -1.23 6.02 14.19
N TYR A 215 -1.25 5.47 12.98
CA TYR A 215 -0.09 5.44 12.08
C TYR A 215 -0.09 6.53 11.02
N GLN A 216 -1.02 7.49 11.09
CA GLN A 216 -1.11 8.64 10.18
C GLN A 216 -1.06 8.22 8.71
N VAL A 217 -1.83 7.19 8.37
CA VAL A 217 -1.79 6.50 7.08
C VAL A 217 -2.11 7.45 5.92
N LEU A 218 -3.09 8.33 6.12
CA LEU A 218 -3.48 9.32 5.12
C LEU A 218 -2.37 10.36 4.89
N ASP A 219 -1.72 10.83 5.96
CA ASP A 219 -0.58 11.77 5.86
C ASP A 219 0.58 11.11 5.09
N PHE A 220 0.87 9.85 5.38
CA PHE A 220 1.88 9.09 4.65
C PHE A 220 1.57 8.97 3.15
N MET A 221 0.31 8.65 2.79
CA MET A 221 -0.10 8.61 1.39
C MET A 221 0.07 9.98 0.72
N PHE A 222 -0.31 11.07 1.39
CA PHE A 222 -0.11 12.42 0.88
C PHE A 222 1.37 12.71 0.62
N GLU A 223 2.24 12.48 1.59
CA GLU A 223 3.66 12.80 1.44
C GLU A 223 4.32 11.99 0.33
N VAL A 224 3.98 10.70 0.18
CA VAL A 224 4.49 9.89 -0.93
C VAL A 224 3.99 10.44 -2.27
N VAL A 225 2.70 10.71 -2.43
CA VAL A 225 2.16 11.17 -3.71
C VAL A 225 2.67 12.57 -4.07
N LYS A 226 2.83 13.47 -3.09
CA LYS A 226 3.48 14.78 -3.29
C LYS A 226 4.94 14.63 -3.74
N GLU A 227 5.72 13.77 -3.09
CA GLU A 227 7.11 13.49 -3.45
C GLU A 227 7.23 13.00 -4.90
N LEU A 228 6.35 12.06 -5.30
CA LEU A 228 6.30 11.56 -6.67
C LEU A 228 5.87 12.66 -7.66
N ALA A 229 4.83 13.43 -7.34
CA ALA A 229 4.33 14.50 -8.19
C ALA A 229 5.38 15.58 -8.47
N LEU A 230 6.13 15.99 -7.43
CA LEU A 230 7.11 17.09 -7.50
C LEU A 230 8.51 16.64 -7.97
N LYS A 231 8.68 15.37 -8.37
CA LYS A 231 9.94 14.82 -8.87
C LYS A 231 10.32 15.45 -10.22
N LYS A 232 11.41 16.23 -10.24
CA LYS A 232 11.94 16.89 -11.44
C LYS A 232 13.12 16.18 -12.08
N ASP A 233 13.93 15.50 -11.26
CA ASP A 233 15.15 14.86 -11.70
C ASP A 233 15.04 13.33 -11.64
N PHE A 234 15.23 12.71 -12.80
CA PHE A 234 15.21 11.25 -13.01
C PHE A 234 16.60 10.68 -13.32
N SER A 235 17.64 11.51 -13.35
CA SER A 235 19.01 11.13 -13.74
C SER A 235 19.72 10.24 -12.71
N GLY A 236 19.28 10.25 -11.44
CA GLY A 236 19.76 9.37 -10.37
C GLY A 236 18.90 8.13 -10.15
N SER A 237 18.49 7.44 -11.22
CA SER A 237 17.62 6.26 -11.12
C SER A 237 18.21 5.22 -10.15
N LEU A 238 17.34 4.67 -9.30
CA LEU A 238 17.62 3.82 -8.13
C LEU A 238 18.83 2.87 -8.34
N SER A 239 20.04 3.34 -8.03
CA SER A 239 21.28 2.57 -8.22
C SER A 239 21.53 1.67 -7.00
N VAL A 240 22.12 0.49 -7.24
CA VAL A 240 22.45 -0.52 -6.21
C VAL A 240 23.48 -0.01 -5.19
N HIS A 241 24.08 1.16 -5.41
CA HIS A 241 25.20 1.65 -4.60
C HIS A 241 24.87 2.74 -3.57
N ASP A 242 23.68 3.35 -3.58
CA ASP A 242 23.44 4.56 -2.77
C ASP A 242 22.78 4.37 -1.39
N LYS A 243 22.44 3.14 -0.95
CA LYS A 243 21.73 2.95 0.34
C LYS A 243 22.33 1.93 1.31
N LYS A 244 23.63 1.64 1.24
CA LYS A 244 24.32 1.04 2.43
C LYS A 244 24.45 2.03 3.60
N SER A 245 24.14 3.32 3.40
CA SER A 245 24.31 4.38 4.40
C SER A 245 23.06 4.64 5.27
N THR A 246 21.85 4.42 4.76
CA THR A 246 20.62 4.86 5.45
C THR A 246 20.20 3.90 6.57
N ILE A 247 20.29 2.57 6.34
CA ILE A 247 19.89 1.58 7.36
C ILE A 247 20.88 1.53 8.54
N LYS A 248 22.16 1.89 8.34
CA LYS A 248 23.15 1.93 9.42
C LYS A 248 23.13 3.21 10.26
N LYS A 249 22.53 4.31 9.77
CA LYS A 249 22.55 5.61 10.49
C LYS A 249 21.50 5.71 11.59
N GLU A 250 20.34 5.05 11.45
CA GLU A 250 19.30 5.08 12.51
C GLU A 250 19.62 4.16 13.71
N VAL A 251 20.50 3.16 13.55
CA VAL A 251 20.87 2.24 14.64
C VAL A 251 21.94 2.82 15.58
N ARG A 252 22.54 3.98 15.27
CA ARG A 252 23.71 4.52 16.01
C ARG A 252 23.46 5.76 16.88
N ILE A 253 22.22 6.20 17.10
CA ILE A 253 21.93 7.43 17.87
C ILE A 253 21.43 7.18 19.31
N ASN A 254 21.21 5.93 19.74
CA ASN A 254 20.72 5.64 21.11
C ASN A 254 21.73 4.88 22.01
N SER A 255 23.01 5.27 22.02
CA SER A 255 23.95 4.71 23.02
C SER A 255 25.21 5.56 23.26
N VAL A 256 25.09 6.79 23.77
CA VAL A 256 26.17 7.46 24.54
C VAL A 256 25.53 8.45 25.54
N VAL A 257 25.20 8.01 26.75
CA VAL A 257 25.87 8.30 28.04
C VAL A 257 25.01 9.17 28.95
N SER A 258 24.53 8.53 30.01
CA SER A 258 24.18 9.11 31.30
C SER A 258 25.41 9.67 32.02
N TYR A 259 25.32 10.91 32.47
CA TYR A 259 25.70 11.36 33.82
C TYR A 259 24.77 12.50 34.22
#